data_AF-A0A166I1L2-F1
#
_entry.id   AF-A0A166I1L2-F1
#
_cell.length_a   1.000
_cell.length_b   1.000
_cell.length_c   1.000
_cell.angle_alpha   90.00
_cell.angle_beta   90.00
_cell.angle_gamma   90.00
#
_symmetry.space_group_name_H-M   'P 1'
#
loop_
_entity.id
_entity.type
_entity.pdbx_description
1 polymer ?
#
loop_
_entity_poly.entity_id
_entity_poly.type
_entity_poly.pdbx_seq_one_letter_code
_entity_poly.pdbx_strand_id
1 'polypeptide(L)'
;MLIVFLAIGSTDLLFALDSIPAIFGITESPFIVFTANIFALMGLRQLYFLLGGLIDKLEYLKYGIAFILAFIGVKLVLHALHENDLPFLNGGEPVPVWDIDTITSLVVIVLSMTVATLASLAKMRREHRHIELHDGHPEVVSDDARAASEEK
;
A
#
# COMPACT_ATOMS: atom_id res chain seq x y z
N MET A 1 1.11 23.63 -6.12
CA MET A 1 0.47 23.61 -4.78
C MET A 1 -1.03 23.35 -4.85
N LEU A 2 -1.79 24.10 -5.64
CA LEU A 2 -3.24 23.86 -5.79
C LEU A 2 -3.58 22.42 -6.27
N ILE A 3 -2.87 21.93 -7.29
CA ILE A 3 -3.03 20.55 -7.80
C ILE A 3 -2.69 19.51 -6.71
N VAL A 4 -1.70 19.77 -5.87
CA VAL A 4 -1.29 18.85 -4.78
C VAL A 4 -2.39 18.77 -3.72
N PHE A 5 -2.93 19.92 -3.28
CA PHE A 5 -4.06 19.95 -2.35
C PHE A 5 -5.30 19.26 -2.93
N LEU A 6 -5.58 19.45 -4.22
CA LEU A 6 -6.70 18.81 -4.90
C LEU A 6 -6.51 17.31 -5.02
N ALA A 7 -5.31 16.84 -5.41
CA ALA A 7 -5.00 15.43 -5.52
C ALA A 7 -5.11 14.71 -4.17
N ILE A 8 -4.54 15.32 -3.13
CA ILE A 8 -4.61 14.84 -1.75
C ILE A 8 -6.07 14.76 -1.27
N GLY A 9 -6.83 15.86 -1.38
CA GLY A 9 -8.21 15.90 -0.88
C GLY A 9 -9.13 14.96 -1.65
N SER A 10 -8.89 14.79 -2.95
CA SER A 10 -9.65 13.84 -3.78
C SER A 10 -9.31 12.39 -3.43
N THR A 11 -8.03 12.08 -3.19
CA THR A 11 -7.60 10.72 -2.82
C THR A 11 -8.14 10.32 -1.44
N ASP A 12 -8.13 11.25 -0.47
CA ASP A 12 -8.71 11.03 0.85
C ASP A 12 -10.22 10.78 0.78
N LEU A 13 -10.95 11.60 0.00
CA LEU A 13 -12.39 11.39 -0.23
C LEU A 13 -12.70 10.04 -0.90
N LEU A 14 -11.86 9.60 -1.84
CA LEU A 14 -11.98 8.28 -2.47
C LEU A 14 -11.72 7.15 -1.47
N PHE A 15 -10.73 7.28 -0.59
CA PHE A 15 -10.48 6.31 0.48
C PHE A 15 -11.54 6.30 1.57
N ALA A 16 -12.21 7.43 1.79
CA ALA A 16 -13.33 7.53 2.72
C ALA A 16 -14.50 6.61 2.35
N LEU A 17 -14.66 6.23 1.07
CA LEU A 17 -15.73 5.34 0.63
C LEU A 17 -15.67 3.94 1.26
N ASP A 18 -14.46 3.45 1.53
CA ASP A 18 -14.26 2.14 2.18
C ASP A 18 -14.06 2.31 3.70
N SER A 19 -13.30 3.33 4.12
CA SER A 19 -12.99 3.52 5.53
C SER A 19 -14.14 4.07 6.37
N ILE A 20 -15.09 4.83 5.79
CA ILE A 20 -16.25 5.35 6.52
C ILE A 20 -17.21 4.22 6.94
N PRO A 21 -17.68 3.34 6.03
CA PRO A 21 -18.51 2.20 6.43
C PRO A 21 -17.84 1.32 7.48
N ALA A 22 -16.53 1.09 7.35
CA ALA A 22 -15.76 0.31 8.32
C ALA A 22 -15.70 0.96 9.71
N ILE A 23 -15.44 2.27 9.80
CA ILE A 23 -15.39 2.99 11.07
C ILE A 23 -16.78 3.06 11.72
N PHE A 24 -17.85 3.27 10.94
CA PHE A 24 -19.22 3.25 11.46
C PHE A 24 -19.66 1.88 11.97
N GLY A 25 -19.00 0.79 11.54
CA GLY A 25 -19.17 -0.54 12.15
C GLY A 25 -18.58 -0.68 13.56
N ILE A 26 -17.71 0.25 13.99
CA ILE A 26 -17.05 0.24 15.32
C ILE A 26 -17.53 1.40 16.20
N THR A 27 -17.84 2.55 15.62
CA THR A 27 -18.30 3.75 16.35
C THR A 27 -19.40 4.47 15.59
N GLU A 28 -20.49 4.80 16.28
CA GLU A 28 -21.60 5.55 15.69
C GLU A 28 -21.45 7.06 15.82
N SER A 29 -20.40 7.54 16.51
CA SER A 29 -20.22 8.97 16.78
C SER A 29 -19.64 9.70 15.56
N PRO A 30 -20.44 10.54 14.85
CA PRO A 30 -19.96 11.23 13.65
C PRO A 30 -18.85 12.23 13.96
N PHE A 31 -18.83 12.76 15.19
CA PHE A 31 -17.77 13.64 15.67
C PHE A 31 -16.40 12.92 15.66
N ILE A 32 -16.34 11.67 16.11
CA ILE A 32 -15.08 10.90 16.12
C ILE A 32 -14.60 10.65 14.68
N VAL A 33 -15.50 10.25 13.79
CA VAL A 33 -15.18 10.00 12.36
C VAL A 33 -14.67 11.28 11.69
N PHE A 34 -15.36 12.40 11.91
CA PHE A 34 -15.01 13.69 11.34
C PHE A 34 -13.67 14.22 11.88
N THR A 35 -13.47 14.20 13.19
CA THR A 35 -12.24 14.68 13.81
C THR A 35 -11.04 13.80 13.44
N ALA A 36 -11.21 12.48 13.32
CA ALA A 36 -10.14 11.58 12.89
C ALA A 36 -9.68 11.85 11.45
N ASN A 37 -10.60 12.07 10.51
CA ASN A 37 -10.27 12.39 9.11
C ASN A 37 -9.61 13.76 8.98
N ILE A 38 -10.10 14.80 9.68
CA ILE A 38 -9.45 16.11 9.68
C ILE A 38 -8.03 16.01 10.27
N PHE A 39 -7.84 15.24 11.34
CA PHE A 39 -6.51 15.02 11.91
C PHE A 39 -5.55 14.33 10.93
N ALA A 40 -6.04 13.33 10.18
CA ALA A 40 -5.27 12.67 9.13
C ALA A 40 -4.82 13.65 8.04
N LEU A 41 -5.72 14.55 7.59
CA LEU A 41 -5.40 15.59 6.61
C LEU A 41 -4.42 16.65 7.15
N MET A 42 -4.56 17.07 8.42
CA MET A 42 -3.67 18.06 9.03
C MET A 42 -2.21 17.59 9.11
N GLY A 43 -1.96 16.30 9.35
CA GLY A 43 -0.61 15.73 9.42
C GLY A 43 0.07 15.51 8.06
N LEU A 44 -0.68 15.60 6.97
CA LEU A 44 -0.22 15.12 5.67
C LEU A 44 0.92 15.94 5.06
N ARG A 45 1.02 17.24 5.36
CA ARG A 45 2.13 18.07 4.85
C ARG A 45 3.49 17.52 5.28
N GLN A 46 3.61 17.10 6.53
CA GLN A 46 4.84 16.52 7.06
C GLN A 46 5.06 15.12 6.47
N LEU A 47 3.99 14.32 6.38
CA LEU A 47 4.08 12.97 5.84
C LEU A 47 4.43 12.96 4.35
N TYR A 48 3.99 13.93 3.55
CA TYR A 48 4.29 14.00 2.11
C TYR A 48 5.80 14.03 1.83
N PHE A 49 6.56 14.76 2.65
CA PHE A 49 8.02 14.80 2.52
C PHE A 49 8.66 13.45 2.87
N LEU A 50 8.18 12.78 3.92
CA LEU A 50 8.63 11.43 4.28
C LEU A 50 8.21 10.40 3.22
N LEU A 51 7.00 10.54 2.68
CA LEU A 51 6.37 9.62 1.75
C LEU A 51 7.02 9.64 0.38
N GLY A 52 7.55 10.79 -0.06
CA GLY A 52 8.31 10.89 -1.30
C GLY A 52 9.46 9.87 -1.38
N GLY A 53 10.22 9.71 -0.30
CA GLY A 53 11.30 8.71 -0.24
C GLY A 53 10.83 7.29 0.10
N LEU A 54 9.59 7.13 0.59
CA LEU A 54 9.02 5.84 0.97
C LEU A 54 8.25 5.16 -0.18
N ILE A 55 7.59 5.95 -1.05
CA ILE A 55 6.85 5.46 -2.22
C ILE A 55 7.76 4.66 -3.15
N ASP A 56 8.98 5.15 -3.41
CA ASP A 56 9.96 4.46 -4.27
C ASP A 56 10.35 3.09 -3.72
N LYS A 57 10.21 2.90 -2.40
CA LYS A 57 10.57 1.67 -1.70
C LYS A 57 9.36 0.72 -1.49
N LEU A 58 8.14 1.22 -1.65
CA LEU A 58 6.88 0.48 -1.46
C LEU A 58 6.27 -0.03 -2.78
N GLU A 59 7.11 -0.39 -3.75
CA GLU A 59 6.67 -0.73 -5.10
C GLU A 59 5.67 -1.90 -5.16
N TYR A 60 5.82 -2.94 -4.33
CA TYR A 60 4.95 -4.13 -4.43
C TYR A 60 3.56 -3.91 -3.81
N LEU A 61 3.35 -2.82 -3.09
CA LEU A 61 2.07 -2.52 -2.45
C LEU A 61 0.96 -2.28 -3.49
N LYS A 62 1.30 -1.69 -4.65
CA LYS A 62 0.34 -1.48 -5.76
C LYS A 62 -0.28 -2.80 -6.24
N TYR A 63 0.53 -3.85 -6.32
CA TYR A 63 0.07 -5.18 -6.73
C TYR A 63 -0.75 -5.87 -5.62
N GLY A 64 -0.34 -5.70 -4.36
CA GLY A 64 -1.08 -6.22 -3.21
C GLY A 64 -2.48 -5.62 -3.12
N ILE A 65 -2.60 -4.29 -3.24
CA ILE A 65 -3.90 -3.60 -3.22
C ILE A 65 -4.76 -3.99 -4.43
N ALA A 66 -4.19 -4.10 -5.64
CA ALA A 66 -4.93 -4.54 -6.81
C ALA A 66 -5.51 -5.95 -6.66
N PHE A 67 -4.73 -6.87 -6.08
CA PHE A 67 -5.18 -8.23 -5.77
C PHE A 67 -6.33 -8.23 -4.75
N ILE A 68 -6.18 -7.47 -3.66
CA ILE A 68 -7.22 -7.35 -2.62
C ILE A 68 -8.50 -6.77 -3.20
N LEU A 69 -8.41 -5.72 -4.03
CA LEU A 69 -9.58 -5.09 -4.63
C LEU A 69 -10.31 -6.03 -5.58
N ALA A 70 -9.57 -6.80 -6.39
CA ALA A 70 -10.15 -7.83 -7.25
C ALA A 70 -10.83 -8.93 -6.42
N PHE A 71 -10.18 -9.39 -5.35
CA PHE A 71 -10.72 -10.41 -4.45
C PHE A 71 -12.01 -9.95 -3.76
N ILE A 72 -12.01 -8.74 -3.17
CA ILE A 72 -13.19 -8.14 -2.53
C ILE A 72 -14.29 -7.92 -3.57
N GLY A 73 -13.97 -7.42 -4.76
CA GLY A 73 -14.94 -7.21 -5.83
C GLY A 73 -15.64 -8.50 -6.23
N VAL A 74 -14.91 -9.59 -6.44
CA VAL A 74 -15.49 -10.91 -6.74
C VAL A 74 -16.33 -11.42 -5.57
N LYS A 75 -15.84 -11.28 -4.33
CA LYS A 75 -16.59 -11.67 -3.12
C LYS A 75 -17.93 -10.93 -3.02
N LEU A 76 -17.94 -9.61 -3.26
CA LEU A 76 -19.15 -8.80 -3.18
C LEU A 76 -20.18 -9.21 -4.23
N VAL A 77 -19.75 -9.54 -5.46
CA VAL A 77 -20.64 -10.06 -6.51
C VAL A 77 -21.21 -11.42 -6.11
N LEU A 78 -20.37 -12.33 -5.61
CA LEU A 78 -20.82 -13.66 -5.17
C LEU A 78 -21.78 -13.57 -3.98
N HIS A 79 -21.51 -12.69 -3.02
CA HIS A 79 -22.37 -12.46 -1.87
C HIS A 79 -23.72 -11.86 -2.28
N ALA A 80 -23.72 -10.86 -3.18
CA ALA A 80 -24.95 -10.29 -3.73
C ALA A 80 -25.77 -11.32 -4.53
N LEU A 81 -25.12 -12.31 -5.14
CA LEU A 81 -25.79 -13.42 -5.84
C LEU A 81 -26.33 -14.48 -4.87
N HIS A 82 -25.72 -14.60 -3.70
CA HIS A 82 -26.12 -15.54 -2.65
C HIS A 82 -27.30 -15.01 -1.81
N GLU A 83 -27.27 -13.73 -1.43
CA GLU A 83 -28.36 -13.00 -0.76
C GLU A 83 -29.40 -12.44 -1.75
N ASN A 84 -29.45 -12.95 -2.99
CA ASN A 84 -30.25 -12.37 -4.06
C ASN A 84 -31.77 -12.44 -3.79
N ASP A 85 -32.34 -11.33 -3.34
CA ASP A 85 -33.79 -11.04 -3.27
C ASP A 85 -34.32 -10.27 -4.50
N LEU A 86 -33.49 -10.10 -5.55
CA LEU A 86 -33.84 -9.27 -6.70
C LEU A 86 -34.77 -10.05 -7.67
N PRO A 87 -35.99 -9.57 -7.96
CA PRO A 87 -37.00 -10.32 -8.73
C PRO A 87 -36.65 -10.53 -10.21
N PHE A 88 -35.61 -9.87 -10.73
CA PHE A 88 -35.13 -10.00 -12.11
C PHE A 88 -33.96 -10.98 -12.29
N LEU A 89 -33.32 -11.41 -11.20
CA LEU A 89 -32.26 -12.43 -11.18
C LEU A 89 -32.80 -13.66 -10.45
N ASN A 90 -32.85 -14.80 -11.13
CA ASN A 90 -33.27 -16.10 -10.56
C ASN A 90 -34.65 -16.11 -9.85
N GLY A 91 -35.56 -15.20 -10.21
CA GLY A 91 -36.92 -15.14 -9.65
C GLY A 91 -37.01 -14.78 -8.16
N GLY A 92 -35.93 -14.24 -7.57
CA GLY A 92 -35.85 -13.95 -6.13
C GLY A 92 -35.53 -15.16 -5.25
N GLU A 93 -35.15 -16.30 -5.83
CA GLU A 93 -34.68 -17.47 -5.07
C GLU A 93 -33.15 -17.44 -4.91
N PRO A 94 -32.61 -17.71 -3.69
CA PRO A 94 -31.17 -17.77 -3.44
C PRO A 94 -30.52 -18.84 -4.32
N VAL A 95 -29.46 -18.48 -5.04
CA VAL A 95 -28.65 -19.47 -5.77
C VAL A 95 -27.69 -20.10 -4.76
N PRO A 96 -27.65 -21.44 -4.61
CA PRO A 96 -26.72 -22.10 -3.70
C PRO A 96 -25.30 -22.05 -4.26
N VAL A 97 -24.66 -20.90 -4.11
CA VAL A 97 -23.21 -20.73 -4.34
C VAL A 97 -22.46 -21.08 -3.05
N TRP A 98 -21.13 -21.09 -3.07
CA TRP A 98 -20.36 -21.37 -1.86
C TRP A 98 -20.26 -20.11 -1.01
N ASP A 99 -20.68 -20.18 0.26
CA ASP A 99 -20.49 -19.08 1.21
C ASP A 99 -19.01 -18.86 1.48
N ILE A 100 -18.52 -17.69 1.10
CA ILE A 100 -17.19 -17.23 1.48
C ILE A 100 -17.32 -16.57 2.85
N ASP A 101 -17.00 -17.35 3.89
CA ASP A 101 -17.00 -16.88 5.27
C ASP A 101 -16.14 -15.61 5.45
N THR A 102 -16.66 -14.65 6.21
CA THR A 102 -16.02 -13.34 6.42
C THR A 102 -14.65 -13.46 7.09
N ILE A 103 -14.45 -14.45 7.96
CA ILE A 103 -13.15 -14.71 8.61
C ILE A 103 -12.15 -15.20 7.56
N THR A 104 -12.57 -16.06 6.63
CA THR A 104 -11.71 -16.54 5.53
C THR A 104 -11.26 -15.38 4.64
N SER A 105 -12.19 -14.49 4.28
CA SER A 105 -11.87 -13.26 3.54
C SER A 105 -10.90 -12.37 4.30
N LEU A 106 -11.11 -12.17 5.60
CA LEU A 106 -10.25 -11.36 6.46
C LEU A 106 -8.83 -11.93 6.49
N VAL A 107 -8.68 -13.24 6.65
CA VAL A 107 -7.38 -13.93 6.65
C VAL A 107 -6.67 -13.74 5.31
N VAL A 108 -7.36 -13.88 4.18
CA VAL A 108 -6.77 -13.68 2.84
C VAL A 108 -6.28 -12.24 2.65
N ILE A 109 -7.06 -11.24 3.09
CA ILE A 109 -6.69 -9.82 3.00
C ILE A 109 -5.45 -9.54 3.86
N VAL A 110 -5.46 -9.98 5.13
CA VAL A 110 -4.34 -9.76 6.06
C VAL A 110 -3.07 -10.46 5.57
N LEU A 111 -3.18 -11.70 5.10
CA LEU A 111 -2.05 -12.46 4.57
C LEU A 111 -1.46 -11.79 3.34
N SER A 112 -2.29 -11.41 2.37
CA SER A 112 -1.85 -10.76 1.14
C SER A 112 -1.20 -9.39 1.40
N MET A 113 -1.77 -8.57 2.29
CA MET A 113 -1.14 -7.31 2.73
C MET A 113 0.21 -7.54 3.41
N THR A 114 0.29 -8.54 4.28
CA THR A 114 1.53 -8.86 5.01
C THR A 114 2.61 -9.30 4.03
N VAL A 115 2.30 -10.18 3.09
CA VAL A 115 3.23 -10.65 2.06
C VAL A 115 3.69 -9.49 1.17
N ALA A 116 2.77 -8.64 0.68
CA ALA A 116 3.12 -7.50 -0.17
C ALA A 116 4.04 -6.51 0.57
N THR A 117 3.73 -6.23 1.84
CA THR A 117 4.53 -5.32 2.68
C THR A 117 5.91 -5.89 2.95
N LEU A 118 6.00 -7.17 3.36
CA LEU A 118 7.28 -7.83 3.63
C LEU A 118 8.13 -7.96 2.37
N ALA A 119 7.53 -8.30 1.22
CA ALA A 119 8.23 -8.36 -0.06
C ALA A 119 8.80 -6.99 -0.43
N SER A 120 8.03 -5.91 -0.23
CA SER A 120 8.50 -4.55 -0.49
C SER A 120 9.64 -4.13 0.44
N LEU A 121 9.54 -4.44 1.73
CA LEU A 121 10.62 -4.17 2.69
C LEU A 121 11.87 -5.02 2.42
N ALA A 122 11.72 -6.28 2.00
CA ALA A 122 12.83 -7.16 1.69
C ALA A 122 13.61 -6.68 0.46
N LYS A 123 12.92 -6.22 -0.59
CA LYS A 123 13.55 -5.60 -1.77
C LYS A 123 14.30 -4.33 -1.37
N MET A 124 13.67 -3.45 -0.60
CA MET A 124 14.29 -2.22 -0.07
C MET A 124 15.60 -2.49 0.67
N ARG A 125 15.66 -3.56 1.48
CA ARG A 125 16.88 -3.97 2.21
C ARG A 125 17.97 -4.56 1.31
N ARG A 126 17.61 -5.18 0.18
CA ARG A 126 18.58 -5.77 -0.76
C ARG A 126 19.24 -4.71 -1.63
N GLU A 127 18.50 -3.72 -2.09
CA GLU A 127 19.03 -2.62 -2.92
C GLU A 127 20.03 -1.74 -2.16
N HIS A 128 19.78 -1.43 -0.88
CA HIS A 128 20.75 -0.67 -0.08
C HIS A 128 22.09 -1.39 0.12
N ARG A 129 22.08 -2.73 0.16
CA ARG A 129 23.27 -3.55 0.38
C ARG A 129 24.16 -3.66 -0.87
N HIS A 130 23.62 -3.40 -2.05
CA HIS A 130 24.35 -3.52 -3.31
C HIS A 130 25.18 -2.27 -3.67
N ILE A 131 24.90 -1.14 -3.01
CA ILE A 131 25.62 0.13 -3.19
C ILE A 131 26.90 0.17 -2.35
N GLU A 132 26.91 -0.43 -1.14
CA GLU A 132 28.11 -0.49 -0.29
C GLU A 132 29.24 -1.38 -0.84
N LEU A 133 28.95 -2.27 -1.80
CA LEU A 133 29.94 -3.20 -2.36
C LEU A 133 30.72 -2.65 -3.57
N HIS A 134 30.33 -1.49 -4.13
CA HIS A 134 30.99 -0.90 -5.30
C HIS A 134 31.91 0.29 -4.98
N ASP A 135 31.89 0.79 -3.74
CA ASP A 135 32.78 1.89 -3.29
C ASP A 135 34.06 1.40 -2.59
N GLY A 136 34.35 0.10 -2.73
CA GLY A 136 35.66 -0.48 -2.41
C GLY A 136 36.65 -0.23 -3.54
N HIS A 137 36.95 1.03 -3.85
CA HIS A 137 38.16 1.33 -4.61
C HIS A 137 39.34 1.29 -3.62
N PRO A 138 40.26 0.31 -3.74
CA PRO A 138 41.49 0.35 -2.97
C PRO A 138 42.27 1.58 -3.39
N GLU A 139 42.84 2.22 -2.37
CA GLU A 139 43.94 3.17 -2.43
C GLU A 139 44.89 2.84 -3.59
N VAL A 140 44.82 3.62 -4.68
CA VAL A 140 45.88 3.61 -5.69
C VAL A 140 46.97 4.52 -5.12
N VAL A 141 47.91 3.87 -4.44
CA VAL A 141 49.22 4.40 -4.10
C VAL A 141 49.77 5.14 -5.31
N SER A 142 50.07 6.42 -5.12
CA SER A 142 50.71 7.26 -6.14
C SER A 142 52.11 6.70 -6.44
N ASP A 143 52.26 6.08 -7.60
CA ASP A 143 53.53 5.57 -8.14
C ASP A 143 54.51 6.68 -8.58
N ASP A 144 54.22 7.95 -8.28
CA ASP A 144 55.05 9.11 -8.67
C ASP A 144 56.34 9.27 -7.84
N ALA A 145 56.56 8.46 -6.81
CA ALA A 145 57.75 8.53 -5.96
C ALA A 145 58.96 7.72 -6.48
N ARG A 146 58.84 6.93 -7.55
CA ARG A 146 59.94 6.10 -8.08
C ARG A 146 60.72 6.69 -9.25
N ALA A 147 60.33 7.85 -9.79
CA ALA A 147 61.01 8.46 -10.93
C ALA A 147 62.14 9.45 -10.59
N ALA A 148 62.41 9.73 -9.30
CA ALA A 148 63.39 10.74 -8.89
C ALA A 148 64.73 10.19 -8.38
N SER A 149 64.94 8.86 -8.37
CA SER A 149 66.18 8.25 -7.84
C SER A 149 66.99 7.41 -8.84
N GLU A 150 66.53 7.24 -10.08
CA GLU A 150 67.20 6.41 -11.09
C GLU A 150 67.37 7.11 -12.45
N GLU A 151 67.89 8.34 -12.49
CA GLU A 151 68.75 8.73 -13.62
C GLU A 151 69.68 9.88 -13.21
N LYS A 152 70.77 9.46 -12.57
CA LYS A 152 72.03 10.19 -12.48
C LYS A 152 72.92 9.69 -13.61
#